data_AF-A0A3B9H6Z4-F1
#
_entry.id   AF-A0A3B9H6Z4-F1
#
_cell.length_a   1.000
_cell.length_b   1.000
_cell.length_c   1.000
_cell.angle_alpha   90.00
_cell.angle_beta   90.00
_cell.angle_gamma   90.00
#
_symmetry.space_group_name_H-M   'P 1'
#
loop_
_entity.id
_entity.type
_entity.pdbx_description
1 polymer ?
#
loop_
_entity_poly.entity_id
_entity_poly.type
_entity_poly.pdbx_seq_one_letter_code
_entity_poly.pdbx_strand_id
1 'polypeptide(L)'
;YLEAAREGDLVEIADALGDQLYILCGTILKHGLQYKIAEVFEEIQKSNMSKLDADGKPIYREDGKVLKSDQYFKPRIRKILEE
;
A
#
# COMPACT_ATOMS: atom_id res chain seq x y z
N TYR A 1 10.56 10.71 -13.63
CA TYR A 1 10.50 10.42 -12.18
C TYR A 1 11.85 10.49 -11.45
N LEU A 2 12.84 9.58 -11.67
CA LEU A 2 14.07 9.56 -10.83
C LEU A 2 14.85 10.88 -10.88
N GLU A 3 14.98 11.48 -12.06
CA GLU A 3 15.61 12.78 -12.27
C GLU A 3 14.80 13.90 -11.57
N ALA A 4 13.51 14.03 -11.88
CA ALA A 4 12.58 14.94 -11.20
C ALA A 4 12.62 14.82 -9.66
N ALA A 5 12.71 13.59 -9.12
CA ALA A 5 12.81 13.35 -7.67
C ALA A 5 14.14 13.82 -7.08
N ARG A 6 15.24 13.75 -7.84
CA ARG A 6 16.54 14.30 -7.43
C ARG A 6 16.57 15.82 -7.49
N GLU A 7 15.87 16.40 -8.45
CA GLU A 7 15.81 17.85 -8.68
C GLU A 7 14.72 18.55 -7.86
N GLY A 8 13.82 17.78 -7.23
CA GLY A 8 12.69 18.32 -6.46
C GLY A 8 11.57 18.90 -7.34
N ASP A 9 11.50 18.51 -8.61
CA ASP A 9 10.46 18.94 -9.53
C ASP A 9 9.14 18.24 -9.22
N LEU A 10 8.31 18.89 -8.41
CA LEU A 10 7.02 18.37 -7.99
C LEU A 10 6.02 18.20 -9.16
N VAL A 11 6.18 18.95 -10.26
CA VAL A 11 5.26 18.86 -11.41
C VAL A 11 5.53 17.55 -12.15
N GLU A 12 6.77 17.31 -12.53
CA GLU A 12 7.18 16.07 -13.21
C GLU A 12 7.04 14.82 -12.32
N ILE A 13 7.17 14.98 -11.00
CA ILE A 13 6.85 13.92 -10.04
C ILE A 13 5.36 13.61 -10.05
N ALA A 14 4.50 14.63 -9.98
CA ALA A 14 3.05 14.45 -9.95
C ALA A 14 2.53 13.83 -11.25
N ASP A 15 3.05 14.26 -12.41
CA ASP A 15 2.73 13.69 -13.72
C ASP A 15 3.06 12.18 -13.76
N ALA A 16 4.28 11.80 -13.40
CA ALA A 16 4.71 10.41 -13.38
C ALA A 16 3.91 9.53 -12.39
N LEU A 17 3.50 10.08 -11.24
CA LEU A 17 2.62 9.37 -10.29
C LEU A 17 1.20 9.23 -10.83
N GLY A 18 0.69 10.25 -11.55
CA GLY A 18 -0.59 10.22 -12.24
C GLY A 18 -0.65 9.12 -13.30
N ASP A 19 0.38 9.00 -14.13
CA ASP A 19 0.49 7.93 -15.14
C ASP A 19 0.48 6.53 -14.53
N GLN A 20 1.20 6.33 -13.42
CA GLN A 20 1.20 5.06 -12.70
C GLN A 20 -0.19 4.73 -12.15
N LEU A 21 -0.88 5.72 -11.59
CA LEU A 21 -2.25 5.56 -11.10
C LEU A 21 -3.20 5.23 -12.26
N TYR A 22 -3.07 5.87 -13.41
CA TYR A 22 -3.91 5.62 -14.58
C TYR A 22 -3.78 4.17 -15.08
N ILE A 23 -2.55 3.68 -15.21
CA ILE A 23 -2.27 2.28 -15.61
C ILE A 23 -2.79 1.30 -14.56
N LEU A 24 -2.63 1.60 -13.27
CA LEU A 24 -3.13 0.78 -12.17
C LEU A 24 -4.67 0.69 -12.22
N CYS A 25 -5.37 1.81 -12.39
CA CYS A 25 -6.82 1.85 -12.55
C CYS A 25 -7.29 1.01 -13.75
N GLY A 26 -6.61 1.11 -14.89
CA GLY A 26 -6.89 0.26 -16.05
C GLY A 26 -6.71 -1.24 -15.74
N THR A 27 -5.68 -1.59 -14.96
CA THR A 27 -5.42 -2.97 -14.54
C THR A 27 -6.50 -3.49 -13.58
N ILE A 28 -6.91 -2.66 -12.60
CA ILE A 28 -8.00 -2.96 -11.67
C ILE A 28 -9.28 -3.27 -12.43
N LEU A 29 -9.63 -2.44 -13.41
CA LEU A 29 -10.82 -2.62 -14.26
C LEU A 29 -10.72 -3.90 -15.10
N LYS A 30 -9.57 -4.18 -15.70
CA LYS A 30 -9.34 -5.40 -16.50
C LYS A 30 -9.57 -6.68 -15.69
N HIS A 31 -9.32 -6.65 -14.39
CA HIS A 31 -9.54 -7.77 -13.48
C HIS A 31 -10.89 -7.74 -12.75
N GLY A 32 -11.76 -6.76 -13.04
CA GLY A 32 -13.10 -6.66 -12.44
C GLY A 32 -13.09 -6.24 -10.96
N LEU A 33 -12.01 -5.62 -10.49
CA LEU A 33 -11.84 -5.28 -9.07
C LEU A 33 -12.26 -3.84 -8.72
N GLN A 34 -12.81 -3.07 -9.65
CA GLN A 34 -13.13 -1.65 -9.46
C GLN A 34 -14.05 -1.35 -8.27
N TYR A 35 -14.92 -2.30 -7.92
CA TYR A 35 -15.85 -2.16 -6.79
C TYR A 35 -15.31 -2.73 -5.48
N LYS A 36 -14.13 -3.37 -5.49
CA LYS A 36 -13.54 -4.05 -4.33
C LYS A 36 -12.15 -3.53 -3.96
N ILE A 37 -11.44 -2.86 -4.88
CA ILE A 37 -10.04 -2.49 -4.66
C ILE A 37 -9.84 -1.56 -3.47
N ALA A 38 -10.80 -0.67 -3.20
CA ALA A 38 -10.76 0.24 -2.06
C ALA A 38 -10.80 -0.55 -0.73
N GLU A 39 -11.73 -1.51 -0.61
CA GLU A 39 -11.85 -2.38 0.57
C GLU A 39 -10.60 -3.26 0.74
N VAL A 40 -10.05 -3.79 -0.37
CA VAL A 40 -8.79 -4.55 -0.36
C VAL A 40 -7.64 -3.67 0.14
N PHE A 41 -7.54 -2.43 -0.32
CA PHE A 41 -6.53 -1.48 0.13
C PHE A 41 -6.66 -1.18 1.62
N GLU A 42 -7.88 -0.94 2.12
CA GLU A 42 -8.13 -0.71 3.54
C GLU A 42 -7.72 -1.91 4.41
N GLU A 43 -8.00 -3.14 3.99
CA GLU A 43 -7.61 -4.35 4.72
C GLU A 43 -6.09 -4.56 4.73
N ILE A 44 -5.42 -4.26 3.62
CA ILE A 44 -3.95 -4.25 3.56
C ILE A 44 -3.40 -3.19 4.51
N GLN A 45 -4.00 -1.99 4.55
CA GLN A 45 -3.60 -0.92 5.45
C GLN A 45 -3.78 -1.34 6.92
N LYS A 46 -4.93 -1.91 7.29
CA LYS A 46 -5.18 -2.42 8.65
C LYS A 46 -4.15 -3.49 9.03
N SER A 47 -3.84 -4.43 8.13
CA SER A 47 -2.80 -5.42 8.34
C SER A 47 -1.41 -4.81 8.49
N ASN A 48 -1.07 -3.76 7.72
CA ASN A 48 0.21 -3.06 7.86
C ASN A 48 0.32 -2.35 9.20
N MET A 49 -0.74 -1.66 9.63
CA MET A 49 -0.79 -1.00 10.94
C MET A 49 -0.70 -1.99 12.09
N SER A 50 -1.24 -3.21 11.93
CA SER A 50 -1.10 -4.28 12.93
C SER A 50 0.33 -4.78 13.14
N LYS A 51 1.29 -4.39 12.29
CA LYS A 51 2.71 -4.73 12.47
C LYS A 51 3.41 -3.80 13.46
N LEU A 52 2.82 -2.64 13.76
CA LEU A 52 3.37 -1.66 14.68
C LEU A 52 3.19 -2.14 16.13
N ASP A 53 4.01 -1.59 17.03
CA ASP A 53 3.87 -1.82 18.47
C ASP A 53 2.71 -1.02 19.08
N ALA A 54 2.52 -1.13 20.40
CA ALA A 54 1.46 -0.45 21.14
C ALA A 54 1.51 1.09 21.04
N ASP A 55 2.65 1.67 20.70
CA ASP A 55 2.86 3.11 20.53
C ASP A 55 2.78 3.52 19.04
N GLY A 56 2.45 2.59 18.14
CA GLY A 56 2.38 2.84 16.71
C GLY A 56 3.75 2.97 16.04
N LYS A 57 4.82 2.44 16.65
CA LYS A 57 6.16 2.46 16.06
C LYS A 57 6.45 1.14 15.35
N PRO A 58 7.20 1.16 14.23
CA PRO A 58 7.62 -0.06 13.59
C PRO A 58 8.68 -0.76 14.46
N ILE A 59 8.52 -2.06 14.65
CA ILE A 59 9.50 -2.87 15.37
C ILE A 59 10.61 -3.24 14.39
N TYR A 60 11.86 -2.88 14.68
CA TYR A 60 13.00 -3.18 13.82
C TYR A 60 13.90 -4.23 14.45
N ARG A 61 14.45 -5.11 13.60
CA ARG A 61 15.61 -5.96 13.94
C ARG A 61 16.90 -5.16 13.72
N GLU A 62 18.00 -5.63 14.29
CA GLU A 62 19.34 -5.04 14.14
C GLU A 62 19.80 -4.84 12.68
N ASP A 63 19.26 -5.61 11.73
CA ASP A 63 19.52 -5.49 10.28
C ASP A 63 18.64 -4.43 9.57
N GLY A 64 17.80 -3.70 10.32
CA GLY A 64 16.84 -2.74 9.80
C GLY A 64 15.55 -3.37 9.25
N LYS A 65 15.37 -4.69 9.37
CA LYS A 65 14.14 -5.36 8.93
C LYS A 65 12.98 -5.06 9.87
N VAL A 66 11.85 -4.64 9.31
CA VAL A 66 10.60 -4.51 10.06
C VAL A 66 10.10 -5.90 10.48
N LEU A 67 9.98 -6.09 11.79
CA LEU A 67 9.39 -7.24 12.45
C LEU A 67 7.88 -7.09 12.55
N LYS A 68 7.20 -8.22 12.71
CA LYS A 68 5.76 -8.27 12.98
C LYS A 68 5.57 -8.16 14.49
N SER A 69 4.72 -7.24 14.94
CA SER A 69 4.29 -7.24 16.35
C SER A 69 3.39 -8.44 16.65
N ASP A 70 3.14 -8.65 17.94
CA ASP A 70 2.17 -9.61 18.46
C ASP A 70 0.72 -9.32 18.02
N GLN A 71 0.44 -8.08 17.61
CA GLN A 71 -0.86 -7.65 17.08
C GLN A 71 -1.05 -8.00 15.60
N TYR A 72 0.00 -8.51 14.93
CA TYR A 72 -0.02 -8.74 13.49
C TYR A 72 -1.10 -9.74 13.06
N PHE A 73 -1.85 -9.37 12.02
CA PHE A 73 -2.68 -10.28 11.27
C PHE A 73 -2.42 -10.20 9.75
N LYS A 74 -2.62 -11.31 9.05
CA LYS A 74 -2.57 -11.36 7.58
C LYS A 74 -3.86 -10.76 7.00
N PRO A 75 -3.81 -9.96 5.92
CA PRO A 75 -5.02 -9.35 5.36
C PRO A 75 -5.97 -10.42 4.84
N ARG A 76 -7.26 -10.29 5.15
CA ARG A 76 -8.33 -11.25 4.83
C ARG A 76 -8.97 -10.96 3.48
N ILE A 77 -8.15 -10.86 2.43
CA ILE A 77 -8.58 -10.46 1.08
C ILE A 77 -9.72 -11.35 0.54
N ARG A 78 -9.64 -12.67 0.78
CA ARG A 78 -10.68 -13.62 0.35
C ARG A 78 -12.07 -13.21 0.83
N LYS A 79 -12.18 -12.81 2.11
CA LYS A 79 -13.46 -12.43 2.71
C LYS A 79 -14.08 -11.25 1.97
N ILE A 80 -13.27 -10.25 1.62
CA ILE A 80 -13.71 -9.06 0.89
C ILE A 80 -14.21 -9.40 -0.52
N LEU A 81 -13.55 -10.36 -1.18
CA LEU A 81 -13.94 -10.79 -2.53
C LEU A 81 -15.20 -11.67 -2.55
N GLU A 82 -15.53 -12.32 -1.44
CA GLU A 82 -16.66 -13.25 -1.30
C GLU A 82 -17.90 -12.60 -0.65
N GLU A 83 -17.81 -11.34 -0.21
CA GLU A 83 -18.93 -10.49 0.26
C GLU A 83 -19.75 -9.90 -0.90
#